data_AF-A0A9D9WBU4-F1
#
_entry.id   AF-A0A9D9WBU4-F1
#
_cell.length_a   1.000
_cell.length_b   1.000
_cell.length_c   1.000
_cell.angle_alpha   90.00
_cell.angle_beta   90.00
_cell.angle_gamma   90.00
#
_symmetry.space_group_name_H-M   'P 1'
#
loop_
_entity.id
_entity.type
_entity.pdbx_description
1 polymer ?
#
loop_
_entity_poly.entity_id
_entity_poly.type
_entity_poly.pdbx_seq_one_letter_code
_entity_poly.pdbx_strand_id
1 'polypeptide(L)'
;MNELVEKYLSDLKKKSYIELSQLEDYHGEKVVKNRKSYTISVWRDTISSNELRVVVQIYRYWFLGIGKMGADGFTINREGKISDLTRTELYEFI
;
A
#
# COMPACT_ATOMS: atom_id res chain seq x y z
N MET A 1 0.92 -11.11 -6.84
CA MET A 1 0.52 -10.51 -5.55
C MET A 1 -0.93 -10.94 -5.26
N ASN A 2 -1.56 -10.47 -4.18
CA ASN A 2 -3.02 -10.58 -4.06
C ASN A 2 -3.66 -9.56 -5.02
N GLU A 3 -4.58 -9.98 -5.90
CA GLU A 3 -5.28 -9.10 -6.86
C GLU A 3 -5.87 -7.83 -6.25
N LEU A 4 -6.25 -7.87 -4.97
CA LEU A 4 -6.72 -6.68 -4.25
C LEU A 4 -5.61 -5.62 -4.13
N VAL A 5 -4.41 -6.03 -3.72
CA VAL A 5 -3.24 -5.13 -3.60
C VAL A 5 -2.87 -4.57 -4.95
N GLU A 6 -2.83 -5.40 -5.99
CA GLU A 6 -2.52 -4.97 -7.36
C GLU A 6 -3.51 -3.93 -7.88
N LYS A 7 -4.80 -4.10 -7.58
CA LYS A 7 -5.83 -3.11 -7.95
C LYS A 7 -5.58 -1.77 -7.26
N TYR A 8 -5.37 -1.76 -5.94
CA TYR A 8 -5.11 -0.52 -5.20
C TYR A 8 -3.85 0.17 -5.69
N LEU A 9 -2.76 -0.58 -5.91
CA LEU A 9 -1.52 -0.02 -6.44
C LEU A 9 -1.70 0.54 -7.84
N SER A 10 -2.41 -0.16 -8.73
CA SER A 10 -2.73 0.34 -10.07
C SER A 10 -3.50 1.67 -10.00
N ASP A 11 -4.47 1.80 -9.10
CA ASP A 11 -5.24 3.04 -8.97
C ASP A 11 -4.43 4.16 -8.32
N LEU A 12 -3.56 3.85 -7.35
CA LEU A 12 -2.64 4.82 -6.73
C LEU A 12 -1.55 5.29 -7.70
N LYS A 13 -1.00 4.41 -8.55
CA LYS A 13 0.03 4.74 -9.54
C LYS A 13 -0.49 5.66 -10.67
N LYS A 14 -1.80 5.79 -10.84
CA LYS A 14 -2.41 6.76 -11.78
C LYS A 14 -2.43 8.18 -11.22
N LYS A 15 -2.26 8.35 -9.91
CA LYS A 15 -2.27 9.65 -9.24
C LYS A 15 -0.91 10.34 -9.37
N SER A 16 -0.95 11.66 -9.45
CA SER A 16 0.25 12.49 -9.41
C SER A 16 0.86 12.56 -8.01
N TYR A 17 2.12 13.01 -7.92
CA TYR A 17 2.79 13.30 -6.65
C TYR A 17 1.94 14.22 -5.74
N ILE A 18 1.32 15.26 -6.30
CA ILE A 18 0.53 16.23 -5.53
C ILE A 18 -0.69 15.55 -4.91
N GLU A 19 -1.44 14.77 -5.70
CA GLU A 19 -2.59 14.02 -5.21
C GLU A 19 -2.21 13.00 -4.14
N LEU A 20 -1.07 12.32 -4.30
CA LEU A 20 -0.57 11.36 -3.32
C LEU A 20 -0.07 12.03 -2.04
N SER A 21 0.50 13.24 -2.13
CA SER A 21 0.95 14.01 -0.97
C SER A 21 -0.20 14.47 -0.05
N GLN A 22 -1.41 14.54 -0.61
CA GLN A 22 -2.63 14.94 0.12
C GLN A 22 -3.35 13.77 0.79
N LEU A 23 -2.93 12.52 0.53
CA LEU A 23 -3.47 11.37 1.25
C LEU A 23 -3.12 11.46 2.74
N GLU A 24 -3.94 10.86 3.59
CA GLU A 24 -3.60 10.62 4.99
C GLU A 24 -2.31 9.79 5.09
N ASP A 25 -1.51 9.98 6.14
CA ASP A 25 -0.30 9.17 6.41
C ASP A 25 -0.62 7.69 6.45
N TYR A 26 -1.80 7.36 6.99
CA TYR A 26 -2.31 6.01 7.12
C TYR A 26 -3.83 6.03 6.96
N HIS A 27 -4.34 5.12 6.13
CA HIS A 27 -5.76 4.82 6.03
C HIS A 27 -5.97 3.31 5.94
N GLY A 28 -6.96 2.78 6.67
CA GLY A 28 -7.28 1.35 6.65
C GLY A 28 -8.78 1.11 6.49
N GLU A 29 -9.13 0.14 5.65
CA GLU A 29 -10.52 -0.25 5.40
C GLU A 29 -10.70 -1.77 5.39
N LYS A 30 -11.90 -2.23 5.74
CA LYS A 30 -12.28 -3.64 5.70
C LYS A 30 -12.96 -3.97 4.39
N VAL A 31 -12.43 -4.95 3.66
CA VAL A 31 -12.96 -5.39 2.37
C VAL A 31 -13.33 -6.87 2.45
N VAL A 32 -14.51 -7.22 1.93
CA VAL A 32 -14.93 -8.62 1.79
C VAL A 32 -14.84 -9.02 0.32
N LYS A 33 -14.02 -10.03 0.01
CA LYS A 33 -13.90 -10.61 -1.35
C LYS A 33 -13.93 -12.12 -1.26
N ASN A 34 -14.74 -12.79 -2.09
CA ASN A 34 -14.85 -14.25 -2.15
C ASN A 34 -15.11 -14.89 -0.77
N ARG A 35 -16.04 -14.32 0.02
CA ARG A 35 -16.39 -14.74 1.40
C ARG A 35 -15.23 -14.70 2.41
N LYS A 36 -14.15 -13.98 2.09
CA LYS A 36 -13.00 -13.76 2.98
C LYS A 36 -12.94 -12.28 3.34
N SER A 37 -12.73 -11.98 4.61
CA SER A 37 -12.53 -10.62 5.11
C SER A 37 -11.04 -10.27 5.09
N TYR A 38 -10.74 -9.09 4.57
CA TYR A 38 -9.41 -8.50 4.51
C TYR A 38 -9.46 -7.13 5.16
N THR A 39 -8.37 -6.72 5.79
CA THR A 39 -8.08 -5.32 6.04
C THR A 39 -7.07 -4.88 4.98
N ILE A 40 -7.37 -3.82 4.27
CA ILE A 40 -6.45 -3.14 3.35
C ILE A 40 -6.02 -1.86 4.03
N SER A 41 -4.72 -1.62 4.11
CA SER A 41 -4.16 -0.39 4.65
C SER A 41 -3.26 0.26 3.62
N VAL A 42 -3.43 1.56 3.43
CA VAL A 42 -2.56 2.40 2.61
C VAL A 42 -1.74 3.27 3.54
N TRP A 43 -0.42 3.17 3.39
CA TRP A 43 0.56 4.00 4.08
C TRP A 43 1.17 4.97 3.08
N ARG A 44 1.34 6.21 3.49
CA ARG A 44 2.01 7.24 2.71
C ARG A 44 3.05 7.90 3.59
N ASP A 45 4.32 7.74 3.23
CA ASP A 45 5.45 8.35 3.93
C ASP A 45 6.17 9.34 3.03
N THR A 46 6.76 10.37 3.64
CA THR A 46 7.66 11.30 2.95
C THR A 46 9.09 10.85 3.21
N ILE A 47 9.77 10.27 2.21
CA ILE A 47 11.18 9.83 2.34
C ILE A 47 12.10 11.06 2.30
N SER A 48 11.80 12.00 1.43
CA SER A 48 12.52 13.27 1.27
C SER A 48 11.56 14.36 0.81
N SER A 49 12.01 15.62 0.73
CA SER A 49 11.19 16.76 0.29
C SER A 49 10.55 16.59 -1.10
N ASN A 50 11.10 15.67 -1.91
CA ASN A 50 10.69 15.43 -3.29
C ASN A 50 10.31 13.98 -3.58
N GLU A 51 10.22 13.11 -2.57
CA GLU A 51 9.93 11.68 -2.75
C GLU A 51 8.96 11.16 -1.70
N LEU A 52 7.91 10.52 -2.18
CA LEU A 52 6.92 9.83 -1.36
C LEU A 52 7.11 8.32 -1.51
N ARG A 53 6.88 7.60 -0.41
CA ARG A 53 6.63 6.16 -0.40
C ARG A 53 5.15 5.92 -0.22
N VAL A 54 4.60 5.01 -1.02
CA VAL A 54 3.22 4.55 -0.85
C VAL A 54 3.24 3.02 -0.74
N VAL A 55 2.68 2.49 0.34
CA VAL A 55 2.60 1.06 0.60
C VAL A 55 1.14 0.65 0.76
N VAL A 56 0.76 -0.43 0.09
CA VAL A 56 -0.53 -1.09 0.28
C VAL A 56 -0.26 -2.41 1.02
N GLN A 57 -0.72 -2.46 2.26
CA GLN A 57 -0.69 -3.64 3.10
C GLN A 57 -2.05 -4.34 3.03
N ILE A 58 -2.03 -5.67 3.05
CA ILE A 58 -3.20 -6.51 3.16
C ILE A 58 -3.04 -7.47 4.32
N TYR A 59 -4.04 -7.51 5.19
CA TYR A 59 -4.14 -8.49 6.25
C TYR A 59 -5.38 -9.33 6.05
N ARG A 60 -5.18 -10.65 5.87
CA ARG A 60 -6.27 -11.62 5.82
C ARG A 60 -6.42 -12.26 7.20
N TYR A 61 -7.53 -11.96 7.86
CA TYR A 61 -7.87 -12.60 9.14
C TYR A 61 -8.14 -14.09 8.95
N TRP A 62 -7.60 -14.93 9.83
CA TRP A 62 -7.94 -16.34 9.96
C TRP A 62 -8.36 -16.65 11.40
N PHE A 63 -8.87 -17.87 11.62
CA PHE A 63 -9.39 -18.27 12.92
C PHE A 63 -8.27 -18.28 13.98
N LEU A 64 -8.58 -17.85 15.22
CA LEU A 64 -7.66 -17.75 16.38
C LEU A 64 -6.54 -16.70 16.30
N GLY A 65 -6.74 -15.60 15.56
CA GLY A 65 -5.77 -14.48 15.55
C GLY A 65 -4.51 -14.73 14.72
N ILE A 66 -4.43 -15.88 14.05
CA ILE A 66 -3.43 -16.16 13.03
C ILE A 66 -3.94 -15.53 11.73
N GLY A 67 -3.10 -14.76 11.04
CA GLY A 67 -3.45 -14.17 9.76
C GLY A 67 -2.30 -14.27 8.77
N LYS A 68 -2.58 -13.94 7.51
CA LYS A 68 -1.52 -13.71 6.53
C LYS A 68 -1.46 -12.23 6.21
N MET A 69 -0.30 -11.65 6.43
CA MET A 69 0.02 -10.29 6.02
C MET A 69 0.82 -10.32 4.72
N GLY A 70 0.64 -9.29 3.91
CA GLY A 70 1.48 -9.00 2.78
C GLY A 70 1.44 -7.52 2.51
N ALA A 71 2.49 -6.98 1.90
CA ALA A 71 2.56 -5.60 1.49
C ALA A 71 3.26 -5.52 0.14
N ASP A 72 2.92 -4.47 -0.60
CA ASP A 72 3.58 -4.08 -1.83
C ASP A 72 3.43 -2.57 -2.00
N GLY A 73 4.29 -1.93 -2.77
CA GLY A 73 4.35 -0.48 -2.82
C GLY A 73 5.33 0.08 -3.82
N PHE A 74 5.39 1.40 -3.86
CA PHE A 74 6.27 2.14 -4.76
C PHE A 74 6.71 3.45 -4.13
N THR A 75 7.79 4.01 -4.66
CA THR A 75 8.11 5.42 -4.49
C THR A 75 7.71 6.22 -5.71
N ILE A 76 7.42 7.50 -5.50
CA ILE A 76 7.19 8.48 -6.56
C ILE A 76 7.89 9.79 -6.22
N ASN A 77 8.61 10.35 -7.18
CA ASN A 77 9.22 11.67 -7.03
C ASN A 77 8.31 12.80 -7.59
N ARG A 78 8.68 14.07 -7.36
CA ARG A 78 7.92 15.22 -7.90
C ARG A 78 7.82 15.27 -9.43
N GLU A 79 8.71 14.59 -10.14
CA GLU A 79 8.70 14.48 -11.61
C GLU A 79 7.74 13.37 -12.09
N GLY A 80 7.13 12.61 -11.17
CA GLY A 80 6.22 11.51 -11.48
C GLY A 80 6.95 10.20 -11.81
N LYS A 81 8.26 10.10 -11.59
CA LYS A 81 8.99 8.84 -11.76
C LYS A 81 8.62 7.88 -10.64
N ILE A 82 8.13 6.71 -11.02
CA ILE A 82 7.72 5.64 -10.10
C ILE A 82 8.81 4.57 -10.04
N SER A 83 9.04 3.99 -8.87
CA SER A 83 9.91 2.82 -8.67
C SER A 83 9.28 1.87 -7.66
N ASP A 84 9.23 0.58 -7.98
CA ASP A 84 8.65 -0.42 -7.08
C ASP A 84 9.56 -0.65 -5.87
N LEU A 85 8.94 -0.87 -4.70
CA LEU A 85 9.69 -1.16 -3.48
C LEU A 85 10.27 -2.57 -3.51
N THR A 86 11.47 -2.70 -2.96
CA THR A 86 12.09 -4.00 -2.73
C THR A 86 11.47 -4.71 -1.54
N ARG A 87 11.67 -6.03 -1.45
CA ARG A 87 11.24 -6.82 -0.27
C ARG A 87 11.82 -6.30 1.05
N THR A 88 13.03 -5.77 1.04
CA THR A 88 13.68 -5.24 2.25
C THR A 88 12.96 -3.99 2.75
N GLU A 89 12.54 -3.11 1.85
CA GLU A 89 11.80 -1.89 2.18
C GLU A 89 10.37 -2.17 2.66
N LEU A 90 9.80 -3.31 2.25
CA LEU A 90 8.46 -3.74 2.65
C LEU A 90 8.44 -4.47 4.00
N TYR A 91 9.59 -4.81 4.59
CA TYR A 91 9.66 -5.67 5.78
C TYR A 91 8.98 -5.05 7.01
N GLU A 92 9.00 -3.72 7.10
CA GLU A 92 8.33 -2.98 8.19
C GLU A 92 6.78 -3.04 8.11
N PHE A 93 6.25 -3.52 6.98
CA PHE A 93 4.83 -3.57 6.69
C PHE A 93 4.28 -5.01 6.58
N ILE A 94 5.05 -6.04 6.94
CA ILE A 94 4.66 -7.48 6.83
C ILE A 94 4.83 -8.22 8.15
#